data_AF-A0A0F9GJ34-F1
#
_entry.id   AF-A0A0F9GJ34-F1
#
_cell.length_a   1.000
_cell.length_b   1.000
_cell.length_c   1.000
_cell.angle_alpha   90.00
_cell.angle_beta   90.00
_cell.angle_gamma   90.00
#
_symmetry.space_group_name_H-M   'P 1'
#
loop_
_entity.id
_entity.type
_entity.pdbx_description
1 polymer ?
#
loop_
_entity_poly.entity_id
_entity_poly.type
_entity_poly.pdbx_seq_one_letter_code
_entity_poly.pdbx_strand_id
1 'polypeptide(L)'
;MAKHSLEERQAWAARRRRSTEEVVAVCASNPAIQPHARIVGSWVWVEFPNKPERGVLAWLRFEGFHWSSNRQAWQHPCGVFRPHARSHDPRSTFGQVPIDYQEADAAMERAQGIA
;
A
#
# COMPACT_ATOMS: atom_id res chain seq x y z
N MET A 1 11.54 -10.27 23.30
CA MET A 1 10.45 -10.03 22.34
C MET A 1 10.72 -10.91 21.14
N ALA A 2 9.89 -11.93 20.92
CA ALA A 2 10.12 -12.93 19.89
C ALA A 2 10.22 -12.24 18.52
N LYS A 3 11.45 -12.27 17.99
CA LYS A 3 11.84 -11.76 16.69
C LYS A 3 11.06 -12.59 15.67
N HIS A 4 10.22 -11.95 14.85
CA HIS A 4 9.47 -12.60 13.76
C HIS A 4 10.26 -13.77 13.19
N SER A 5 9.61 -14.94 13.10
CA SER A 5 10.19 -16.16 12.58
C SER A 5 10.82 -15.89 11.22
N LEU A 6 11.83 -16.69 10.84
CA LEU A 6 12.44 -16.57 9.52
C LEU A 6 11.38 -16.64 8.41
N GLU A 7 10.37 -17.46 8.60
CA GLU A 7 9.24 -17.64 7.69
C GLU A 7 8.36 -16.38 7.60
N GLU A 8 8.05 -15.74 8.74
CA GLU A 8 7.32 -14.47 8.75
C GLU A 8 8.10 -13.35 8.03
N ARG A 9 9.43 -13.34 8.20
CA ARG A 9 10.31 -12.37 7.51
C ARG A 9 10.41 -12.65 6.01
N GLN A 10 10.44 -13.91 5.62
CA GLN A 10 10.43 -14.32 4.21
C GLN A 10 9.09 -14.00 3.55
N ALA A 11 7.97 -14.27 4.23
CA ALA A 11 6.64 -13.91 3.77
C ALA A 11 6.49 -12.39 3.61
N TRP A 12 6.98 -11.61 4.58
CA TRP A 12 7.01 -10.15 4.49
C TRP A 12 7.86 -9.65 3.30
N ALA A 13 9.04 -10.26 3.08
CA ALA A 13 9.89 -9.93 1.94
C ALA A 13 9.25 -10.31 0.59
N ALA A 14 8.52 -11.43 0.53
CA ALA A 14 7.80 -11.87 -0.65
C ALA A 14 6.67 -10.91 -1.02
N ARG A 15 5.88 -10.44 -0.04
CA ARG A 15 4.81 -9.47 -0.28
C ARG A 15 5.33 -8.14 -0.81
N ARG A 16 6.48 -7.69 -0.30
CA ARG A 16 7.19 -6.51 -0.82
C ARG A 16 7.70 -6.64 -2.26
N ARG A 17 7.77 -7.85 -2.81
CA ARG A 17 8.15 -8.11 -4.20
C ARG A 17 6.98 -8.15 -5.17
N ARG A 18 5.74 -8.07 -4.68
CA ARG A 18 4.53 -7.97 -5.52
C ARG A 18 4.62 -6.78 -6.46
N SER A 19 4.02 -6.89 -7.64
CA SER A 19 3.96 -5.80 -8.61
C SER A 19 3.10 -4.64 -8.10
N THR A 20 3.25 -3.47 -8.72
CA THR A 20 2.40 -2.31 -8.42
C THR A 20 0.93 -2.63 -8.63
N GLU A 21 0.59 -3.34 -9.70
CA GLU A 21 -0.79 -3.72 -10.04
C GLU A 21 -1.42 -4.63 -8.98
N GLU A 22 -0.68 -5.63 -8.48
CA GLU A 22 -1.16 -6.51 -7.42
C GLU A 22 -1.44 -5.73 -6.13
N VAL A 23 -0.53 -4.85 -5.74
CA VAL A 23 -0.65 -4.05 -4.51
C VAL A 23 -1.81 -3.06 -4.63
N VAL A 24 -1.96 -2.46 -5.80
CA VAL A 24 -3.07 -1.57 -6.11
C VAL A 24 -4.40 -2.31 -6.03
N ALA A 25 -4.52 -3.51 -6.59
CA ALA A 25 -5.72 -4.34 -6.50
C ALA A 25 -6.06 -4.73 -5.05
N VAL A 26 -5.04 -5.05 -4.24
CA VAL A 26 -5.19 -5.36 -2.80
C VAL A 26 -5.61 -4.12 -2.00
N CYS A 27 -5.10 -2.93 -2.34
CA CYS A 27 -5.55 -1.68 -1.73
C CYS A 27 -6.99 -1.34 -2.14
N ALA A 28 -7.36 -1.61 -3.39
CA ALA A 28 -8.69 -1.35 -3.92
C ALA A 28 -9.77 -2.22 -3.26
N SER A 29 -9.45 -3.48 -2.94
CA SER A 29 -10.39 -4.39 -2.27
C SER A 29 -10.64 -4.04 -0.80
N ASN A 30 -9.86 -3.11 -0.22
CA ASN A 30 -10.03 -2.67 1.15
C ASN A 30 -10.55 -1.22 1.21
N PRO A 31 -11.84 -1.00 1.51
CA PRO A 31 -12.46 0.32 1.50
C PRO A 31 -11.89 1.27 2.57
N ALA A 32 -11.24 0.74 3.61
CA ALA A 32 -10.55 1.56 4.60
C ALA A 32 -9.20 2.10 4.10
N ILE A 33 -8.65 1.54 3.01
CA ILE A 33 -7.33 1.88 2.46
C ILE A 33 -7.47 2.63 1.14
N GLN A 34 -8.36 2.15 0.26
CA GLN A 34 -8.61 2.68 -1.07
C GLN A 34 -8.68 4.22 -1.14
N PRO A 35 -9.48 4.94 -0.31
CA PRO A 35 -9.57 6.40 -0.39
C PRO A 35 -8.27 7.12 -0.01
N HIS A 36 -7.40 6.44 0.74
CA HIS A 36 -6.14 6.95 1.27
C HIS A 36 -4.92 6.53 0.44
N ALA A 37 -5.09 5.59 -0.49
CA ALA A 37 -4.02 5.02 -1.28
C ALA A 37 -3.77 5.82 -2.57
N ARG A 38 -2.49 6.04 -2.87
CA ARG A 38 -1.97 6.82 -4.00
C ARG A 38 -0.83 6.06 -4.66
N ILE A 39 -0.79 6.09 -5.99
CA ILE A 39 0.34 5.62 -6.80
C ILE A 39 1.31 6.79 -6.94
N VAL A 40 2.58 6.53 -6.61
CA VAL A 40 3.70 7.48 -6.71
C VAL A 40 4.78 6.85 -7.57
N GLY A 41 4.74 7.13 -8.88
CA GLY A 41 5.63 6.50 -9.86
C GLY A 41 5.44 4.98 -9.91
N SER A 42 6.42 4.24 -9.39
CA SER A 42 6.38 2.77 -9.31
C SER A 42 6.01 2.23 -7.92
N TRP A 43 5.55 3.08 -7.01
CA TRP A 43 5.23 2.72 -5.63
C TRP A 43 3.79 3.02 -5.27
N VAL A 44 3.30 2.36 -4.22
CA VAL A 44 1.99 2.62 -3.63
C VAL A 44 2.17 3.18 -2.24
N TRP A 45 1.59 4.34 -1.99
CA TRP A 45 1.68 5.10 -0.75
C TRP A 45 0.28 5.24 -0.16
N VAL A 46 0.15 5.17 1.17
CA VAL A 46 -1.12 5.33 1.87
C VAL A 46 -0.97 6.39 2.94
N GLU A 47 -1.82 7.41 2.87
CA GLU A 47 -1.81 8.59 3.73
C GLU A 47 -3.15 8.80 4.40
N PHE A 48 -3.13 8.77 5.73
CA PHE A 48 -4.34 8.99 6.52
C PHE A 48 -4.32 10.40 7.12
N PRO A 49 -5.44 11.14 7.09
CA PRO A 49 -5.54 12.45 7.72
C PRO A 49 -5.47 12.37 9.25
N ASN A 50 -5.91 11.23 9.81
CA ASN A 50 -5.89 10.94 11.24
C ASN A 50 -5.24 9.59 11.49
N LYS A 51 -4.87 9.33 12.75
CA LYS A 51 -4.31 8.03 13.14
C LYS A 51 -5.30 6.91 12.79
N PRO A 52 -4.94 5.97 11.90
CA PRO A 52 -5.83 4.88 11.54
C PRO A 52 -5.98 3.88 12.69
N GLU A 53 -7.04 3.08 12.62
CA GLU A 53 -7.32 2.02 13.59
C GLU A 53 -6.17 0.98 13.64
N ARG A 54 -6.06 0.24 14.74
CA ARG A 54 -5.04 -0.83 14.87
C ARG A 54 -5.18 -1.94 13.83
N GLY A 55 -6.40 -2.29 13.42
CA GLY A 55 -6.70 -3.27 12.37
C GLY A 55 -6.10 -2.88 11.02
N VAL A 56 -6.35 -1.64 10.58
CA VAL A 56 -5.74 -1.03 9.39
C VAL A 56 -4.21 -1.04 9.46
N LEU A 57 -3.63 -0.68 10.60
CA LEU A 57 -2.17 -0.71 10.78
C LEU A 57 -1.59 -2.13 10.71
N ALA A 58 -2.30 -3.11 11.27
CA ALA A 58 -1.91 -4.52 11.20
C ALA A 58 -1.98 -5.03 9.76
N TRP A 59 -3.04 -4.66 9.03
CA TRP A 59 -3.21 -5.00 7.61
C TRP A 59 -2.09 -4.42 6.75
N LEU A 60 -1.75 -3.14 6.92
CA LEU A 60 -0.65 -2.50 6.18
C LEU A 60 0.69 -3.24 6.38
N ARG A 61 1.02 -3.55 7.63
CA ARG A 61 2.23 -4.33 7.95
C ARG A 61 2.18 -5.73 7.36
N PHE A 62 1.03 -6.38 7.42
CA PHE A 62 0.83 -7.72 6.87
C PHE A 62 1.04 -7.72 5.36
N GLU A 63 0.50 -6.72 4.65
CA GLU A 63 0.64 -6.54 3.20
C GLU A 63 2.04 -6.07 2.76
N GLY A 64 2.93 -5.79 3.71
CA GLY A 64 4.33 -5.43 3.41
C GLY A 64 4.60 -3.93 3.34
N PHE A 65 3.62 -3.09 3.68
CA PHE A 65 3.83 -1.65 3.83
C PHE A 65 4.71 -1.36 5.03
N HIS A 66 5.48 -0.28 4.93
CA HIS A 66 6.26 0.25 6.05
C HIS A 66 5.98 1.73 6.26
N TRP A 67 5.98 2.14 7.53
CA TRP A 67 5.86 3.55 7.88
C TRP A 67 7.15 4.29 7.55
N SER A 68 7.01 5.46 6.93
CA SER A 68 8.09 6.42 6.72
C SER A 68 7.80 7.67 7.54
N SER A 69 8.56 7.89 8.62
CA SER A 69 8.40 9.07 9.47
C SER A 69 8.70 10.38 8.74
N ASN A 70 9.67 10.37 7.83
CA ASN A 70 10.06 11.53 7.03
C ASN A 70 8.95 11.96 6.06
N ARG A 71 8.20 10.99 5.51
CA ARG A 71 7.13 11.24 4.52
C ARG A 71 5.73 11.22 5.12
N GLN A 72 5.64 10.92 6.42
CA GLN A 72 4.41 10.69 7.18
C GLN A 72 3.40 9.79 6.45
N ALA A 73 3.91 8.74 5.80
CA ALA A 73 3.10 7.85 4.96
C ALA A 73 3.55 6.40 5.07
N TRP A 74 2.59 5.50 4.80
CA TRP A 74 2.87 4.09 4.60
C TRP A 74 3.26 3.85 3.16
N GLN A 75 4.35 3.14 2.91
CA GLN A 75 4.90 2.95 1.57
C GLN A 75 5.08 1.46 1.27
N HIS A 76 4.75 1.08 0.03
CA HIS A 76 5.01 -0.24 -0.50
C HIS A 76 5.97 -0.16 -1.70
N PRO A 77 7.10 -0.88 -1.68
CA PRO A 77 8.12 -0.80 -2.72
C PRO A 77 7.73 -1.49 -4.03
N CYS A 78 6.66 -2.29 -4.05
CA CYS A 78 6.08 -2.92 -5.24
C CYS A 78 7.14 -3.63 -6.13
N GLY A 79 8.07 -4.36 -5.51
CA GLY A 79 9.20 -5.01 -6.20
C GLY A 79 10.30 -4.07 -6.70
N VAL A 80 10.04 -2.77 -6.82
CA VAL A 80 11.02 -1.75 -7.21
C VAL A 80 11.71 -1.17 -5.98
N PHE A 81 12.70 -1.91 -5.47
CA PHE A 81 13.56 -1.39 -4.41
C PHE A 81 14.53 -0.36 -4.98
N ARG A 82 14.30 0.92 -4.68
CA ARG A 82 15.30 1.98 -4.91
C ARG A 82 15.94 2.40 -3.59
N PRO A 83 17.26 2.63 -3.57
CA PRO A 83 17.92 3.20 -2.41
C PRO A 83 17.31 4.57 -2.10
N HIS A 84 17.24 4.90 -0.80
CA HIS A 84 16.61 6.10 -0.31
C HIS A 84 17.21 7.36 -0.96
N ALA A 85 16.42 8.07 -1.77
CA ALA A 85 16.79 9.40 -2.26
C ALA A 85 16.68 10.39 -1.10
N ARG A 86 17.80 10.69 -0.43
CA ARG A 86 17.84 11.60 0.72
C ARG A 86 17.41 13.03 0.39
N SER A 87 17.56 13.45 -0.87
CA SER A 87 17.44 14.86 -1.27
C SER A 87 16.16 15.21 -2.04
N HIS A 88 15.29 14.25 -2.37
CA HIS A 88 14.06 14.57 -3.13
C HIS A 88 12.89 13.67 -2.73
N ASP A 89 11.69 14.25 -2.64
CA ASP A 89 10.45 13.50 -2.46
C ASP A 89 9.95 13.05 -3.84
N PRO A 90 9.81 11.73 -4.10
CA PRO A 90 9.27 11.24 -5.36
C PRO A 90 7.90 11.82 -5.72
N ARG A 91 7.07 12.21 -4.73
CA ARG A 91 5.80 12.91 -4.97
C ARG A 91 5.99 14.21 -5.76
N SER A 92 7.11 14.90 -5.54
CA SER A 92 7.43 16.16 -6.24
C SER A 92 7.91 15.93 -7.68
N THR A 93 8.43 14.75 -8.00
CA THR A 93 8.88 14.40 -9.37
C THR A 93 7.79 13.70 -10.18
N PHE A 94 7.13 12.71 -9.58
CA PHE A 94 6.19 11.82 -10.29
C PHE A 94 4.72 12.18 -10.04
N GLY A 95 4.44 13.07 -9.09
CA GLY A 95 3.07 13.36 -8.66
C GLY A 95 2.48 12.26 -7.79
N GLN A 96 1.17 12.38 -7.53
CA GLN A 96 0.39 11.40 -6.81
C GLN A 96 -0.90 11.14 -7.59
N VAL A 97 -1.13 9.88 -7.96
CA VAL A 97 -2.35 9.48 -8.65
C VAL A 97 -3.22 8.71 -7.65
N PRO A 98 -4.47 9.13 -7.38
CA PRO A 98 -5.37 8.33 -6.57
C PRO A 98 -5.57 6.95 -7.17
N ILE A 99 -5.68 5.94 -6.30
CA ILE A 99 -6.16 4.62 -6.72
C ILE A 99 -7.66 4.76 -6.96
N ASP A 100 -7.99 5.32 -8.12
CA ASP A 100 -9.36 5.54 -8.55
C ASP A 100 -9.84 4.26 -9.23
N TYR A 101 -10.85 3.64 -8.63
CA TYR A 101 -11.49 2.45 -9.17
C TYR A 101 -12.99 2.58 -8.99
N GLN A 102 -13.61 3.48 -9.75
CA GLN A 102 -15.02 3.30 -10.08
C GLN A 102 -15.31 1.94 -10.75
N GLU A 103 -14.28 1.19 -11.21
CA GLU A 103 -14.43 -0.17 -11.76
C GLU A 103 -14.21 -1.33 -10.77
N ALA A 104 -13.44 -1.17 -9.70
CA ALA A 104 -13.20 -2.27 -8.74
C ALA A 104 -14.41 -2.49 -7.82
N ASP A 105 -15.09 -1.40 -7.44
CA ASP A 105 -16.33 -1.45 -6.68
C ASP A 105 -17.46 -2.05 -7.54
N ALA A 106 -17.64 -1.59 -8.79
CA ALA A 106 -18.58 -2.17 -9.74
C ALA A 106 -18.26 -3.64 -10.11
N ALA A 107 -16.98 -4.04 -10.13
CA ALA A 107 -16.58 -5.43 -10.34
C ALA A 107 -16.82 -6.30 -9.10
N MET A 108 -16.65 -5.75 -7.89
CA MET A 108 -17.00 -6.43 -6.64
C MET A 108 -18.52 -6.56 -6.47
N GLU A 109 -19.30 -5.53 -6.79
CA GLU A 109 -20.77 -5.57 -6.79
C GLU A 109 -21.29 -6.58 -7.82
N ARG A 110 -20.74 -6.58 -9.04
CA ARG A 110 -21.07 -7.59 -10.08
C ARG A 110 -20.63 -9.01 -9.69
N ALA A 111 -19.54 -9.17 -8.95
CA ALA A 111 -19.09 -10.46 -8.44
C ALA A 111 -19.89 -10.96 -7.22
N GLN A 112 -20.52 -10.05 -6.46
CA GLN A 112 -21.30 -10.37 -5.25
C GLN A 112 -22.81 -10.55 -5.51
N GLY A 113 -23.31 -10.22 -6.71
CA GLY A 113 -24.64 -10.62 -7.14
C GLY A 113 -25.79 -10.12 -6.25
N ILE A 114 -25.72 -8.86 -5.81
CA ILE A 114 -26.83 -8.22 -5.11
C ILE A 114 -27.38 -7.10 -6.00
N ALA A 115 -28.52 -7.43 -6.64
CA ALA A 115 -29.45 -6.64 -7.46
C ALA A 115 -29.01 -6.25 -8.89
#